data_AF-A0A1B3X191-F1
#
_entry.id   AF-A0A1B3X191-F1
#
_cell.length_a   1.000
_cell.length_b   1.000
_cell.length_c   1.000
_cell.angle_alpha   90.00
_cell.angle_beta   90.00
_cell.angle_gamma   90.00
#
_symmetry.space_group_name_H-M   'P 1'
#
loop_
_entity.id
_entity.type
_entity.pdbx_description
1 polymer ?
#
loop_
_entity_poly.entity_id
_entity_poly.type
_entity_poly.pdbx_seq_one_letter_code
_entity_poly.pdbx_strand_id
1 'polypeptide(L)'
;MQQDGLNFDHLKDEYVICICEGAAEQAIIELLLDHNSLVFAHDNLVGREITRKRKVSEIQSSFLNRAYQRRVNILRILDSKKDSFKLPPLYAERFPVHNIYTHPEIEMLLIIAEGQSEKYLQKEKSRYKPSAYCAEVLFPGKHIKSCEFIQDYFADINKLHNAIRLYHEQAGKRGEANLFHLLSKSLIWTL
;
A
#
# COMPACT_ATOMS: atom_id res chain seq x y z
N MET A 1 0.77 -11.84 18.66
CA MET A 1 0.31 -10.63 17.94
C MET A 1 -1.10 -10.28 18.42
N GLN A 2 -1.29 -9.09 18.97
CA GLN A 2 -2.63 -8.60 19.32
C GLN A 2 -3.39 -8.32 18.02
N GLN A 3 -4.59 -8.90 17.87
CA GLN A 3 -5.49 -8.56 16.75
C GLN A 3 -5.91 -7.09 16.92
N ASP A 4 -5.41 -6.24 16.04
CA ASP A 4 -5.68 -4.81 15.95
C ASP A 4 -7.04 -4.47 15.32
N GLY A 5 -7.89 -5.48 15.07
CA GLY A 5 -9.28 -5.32 14.59
C GLY A 5 -9.40 -4.87 13.13
N LEU A 6 -8.26 -4.59 12.47
CA LEU A 6 -8.18 -4.18 11.07
C LEU A 6 -8.18 -5.43 10.19
N ASN A 7 -9.36 -5.80 9.69
CA ASN A 7 -9.56 -6.97 8.84
C ASN A 7 -10.20 -6.58 7.50
N PHE A 8 -9.53 -6.96 6.41
CA PHE A 8 -9.94 -6.69 5.03
C PHE A 8 -10.35 -7.96 4.24
N ASP A 9 -10.60 -9.09 4.92
CA ASP A 9 -10.98 -10.37 4.30
C ASP A 9 -12.22 -10.28 3.39
N HIS A 10 -13.13 -9.35 3.67
CA HIS A 10 -14.33 -9.13 2.87
C HIS A 10 -14.01 -8.68 1.44
N LEU A 11 -12.83 -8.08 1.19
CA LEU A 11 -12.42 -7.63 -0.13
C LEU A 11 -12.22 -8.79 -1.13
N LYS A 12 -12.09 -10.04 -0.65
CA LYS A 12 -12.01 -11.22 -1.52
C LYS A 12 -13.27 -11.41 -2.37
N ASP A 13 -14.44 -11.01 -1.84
CA ASP A 13 -15.75 -11.23 -2.46
C ASP A 13 -16.35 -9.94 -3.03
N GLU A 14 -15.79 -8.79 -2.68
CA GLU A 14 -16.29 -7.45 -3.01
C GLU A 14 -15.42 -6.76 -4.08
N TYR A 15 -15.94 -5.67 -4.65
CA TYR A 15 -15.19 -4.85 -5.59
C TYR A 15 -14.29 -3.85 -4.87
N VAL A 16 -13.14 -3.55 -5.47
CA VAL A 16 -12.12 -2.64 -4.93
C VAL A 16 -11.80 -1.56 -5.95
N ILE A 17 -11.95 -0.30 -5.56
CA ILE A 17 -11.32 0.84 -6.22
C ILE A 17 -10.01 1.09 -5.49
N CYS A 18 -8.89 0.62 -6.04
CA CYS A 18 -7.57 0.80 -5.44
C CYS A 18 -6.95 2.11 -5.95
N ILE A 19 -6.72 3.06 -5.03
CA ILE A 19 -6.14 4.36 -5.30
C ILE A 19 -4.73 4.38 -4.73
N CYS A 20 -3.72 4.53 -5.58
CA CYS A 20 -2.33 4.72 -5.15
C CYS A 20 -1.92 6.18 -5.27
N GLU A 21 -1.24 6.70 -4.25
CA GLU A 21 -0.75 8.07 -4.23
C GLU A 21 0.40 8.33 -5.22
N GLY A 22 1.37 7.41 -5.25
CA GLY A 22 2.56 7.50 -6.08
C GLY A 22 2.77 6.28 -6.98
N ALA A 23 3.80 6.39 -7.82
CA ALA A 23 4.21 5.31 -8.73
C ALA A 23 4.81 4.10 -7.97
N ALA A 24 5.56 4.36 -6.89
CA ALA A 24 6.15 3.31 -6.08
C ALA A 24 5.07 2.48 -5.36
N GLU A 25 4.05 3.13 -4.77
CA GLU A 25 2.88 2.47 -4.18
C GLU A 25 2.17 1.59 -5.21
N GLN A 26 1.92 2.14 -6.40
CA GLN A 26 1.29 1.40 -7.49
C GLN A 26 2.09 0.14 -7.84
N ALA A 27 3.40 0.27 -8.05
CA ALA A 27 4.25 -0.87 -8.41
C ALA A 27 4.28 -1.96 -7.33
N ILE A 28 4.28 -1.57 -6.05
CA ILE A 28 4.19 -2.54 -4.93
C ILE A 28 2.84 -3.26 -4.93
N ILE A 29 1.73 -2.55 -5.13
CA ILE A 29 0.41 -3.19 -5.19
C ILE A 29 0.29 -4.11 -6.42
N GLU A 30 0.80 -3.71 -7.58
CA GLU A 30 0.84 -4.53 -8.79
C GLU A 30 1.61 -5.84 -8.54
N LEU A 31 2.84 -5.77 -8.01
CA LEU A 31 3.63 -6.95 -7.66
C LEU A 31 2.86 -7.91 -6.73
N LEU A 32 2.20 -7.36 -5.70
CA LEU A 32 1.43 -8.16 -4.75
C LEU A 32 0.18 -8.78 -5.39
N LEU A 33 -0.49 -8.08 -6.32
CA LEU A 33 -1.62 -8.62 -7.08
C LEU A 33 -1.19 -9.74 -8.03
N ASP A 34 -0.11 -9.53 -8.78
CA ASP A 34 0.42 -10.49 -9.75
C ASP A 34 0.84 -11.82 -9.09
N HIS A 35 1.27 -11.74 -7.83
CA HIS A 35 1.64 -12.89 -7.02
C HIS A 35 0.52 -13.38 -6.09
N ASN A 36 -0.73 -12.97 -6.30
CA ASN A 36 -1.90 -13.36 -5.46
C ASN A 36 -1.65 -13.19 -3.95
N SER A 37 -0.90 -12.16 -3.59
CA SER A 37 -0.41 -11.92 -2.24
C SER A 37 -1.33 -11.02 -1.41
N LEU A 38 -2.36 -10.44 -2.01
CA LEU A 38 -3.34 -9.60 -1.33
C LEU A 38 -4.60 -10.39 -0.95
N VAL A 39 -5.39 -9.85 -0.01
CA VAL A 39 -6.73 -10.35 0.36
C VAL A 39 -7.77 -10.19 -0.76
N PHE A 40 -7.41 -9.54 -1.86
CA PHE A 40 -8.21 -9.37 -3.07
C PHE A 40 -7.32 -9.61 -4.31
N ALA A 41 -7.94 -9.93 -5.45
CA ALA A 41 -7.25 -10.23 -6.70
C ALA A 41 -7.54 -9.17 -7.78
N HIS A 42 -6.88 -9.30 -8.94
CA HIS A 42 -7.13 -8.46 -10.11
C HIS A 42 -8.61 -8.39 -10.51
N ASP A 43 -9.34 -9.50 -10.38
CA ASP A 43 -10.77 -9.57 -10.70
C ASP A 43 -11.65 -8.77 -9.74
N ASN A 44 -11.17 -8.46 -8.54
CA ASN A 44 -11.87 -7.60 -7.59
C ASN A 44 -11.72 -6.11 -7.97
N LEU A 45 -10.69 -5.73 -8.73
CA LEU A 45 -10.47 -4.34 -9.11
C LEU A 45 -11.57 -3.84 -10.05
N VAL A 46 -12.17 -2.71 -9.72
CA VAL A 46 -13.11 -2.03 -10.61
C VAL A 46 -12.38 -1.60 -11.88
N GLY A 47 -12.78 -2.18 -13.02
CA GLY A 47 -12.11 -1.92 -14.29
C GLY A 47 -10.80 -2.68 -14.49
N ARG A 48 -10.45 -3.62 -13.59
CA ARG A 48 -9.19 -4.38 -13.61
C ARG A 48 -7.94 -3.49 -13.56
N GLU A 49 -8.03 -2.32 -12.94
CA GLU A 49 -6.94 -1.35 -12.88
C GLU A 49 -6.80 -0.71 -11.49
N ILE A 50 -5.57 -0.30 -11.17
CA ILE A 50 -5.27 0.63 -10.07
C ILE A 50 -5.36 2.04 -10.62
N THR A 51 -5.91 2.98 -9.85
CA THR A 51 -6.00 4.37 -10.25
C THR A 51 -5.09 5.28 -9.43
N ARG A 52 -4.58 6.34 -10.06
CA ARG A 52 -3.89 7.46 -9.37
C ARG A 52 -4.77 8.72 -9.30
N LYS A 53 -6.05 8.62 -9.68
CA LYS A 53 -7.03 9.71 -9.50
C LYS A 53 -7.25 9.92 -8.00
N ARG A 54 -7.01 11.15 -7.52
CA ARG A 54 -7.15 11.49 -6.09
C ARG A 54 -8.30 12.46 -5.82
N LYS A 55 -8.80 13.16 -6.83
CA LYS A 55 -9.91 14.10 -6.64
C LYS A 55 -11.22 13.35 -6.50
N VAL A 56 -12.01 13.72 -5.49
CA VAL A 56 -13.34 13.13 -5.25
C VAL A 56 -14.22 13.19 -6.50
N SER A 57 -14.22 14.29 -7.23
CA SER A 57 -15.01 14.47 -8.46
C SER A 57 -14.58 13.52 -9.59
N GLU A 58 -13.28 13.24 -9.73
CA GLU A 58 -12.75 12.29 -10.71
C GLU A 58 -13.12 10.86 -10.33
N ILE A 59 -13.05 10.52 -9.04
CA ILE A 59 -13.48 9.20 -8.53
C ILE A 59 -14.97 9.00 -8.73
N GLN A 60 -15.80 10.00 -8.41
CA GLN A 60 -17.25 9.96 -8.60
C GLN A 60 -17.62 9.68 -10.06
N SER A 61 -17.12 10.52 -10.98
CA SER A 61 -17.43 10.42 -12.40
C SER A 61 -16.89 9.13 -13.04
N SER A 62 -15.70 8.68 -12.64
CA SER A 62 -15.07 7.49 -13.23
C SER A 62 -15.67 6.19 -12.71
N PHE A 63 -15.98 6.11 -11.42
CA PHE A 63 -16.25 4.85 -10.75
C PHE A 63 -17.60 4.81 -10.03
N LEU A 64 -18.06 5.89 -9.39
CA LEU A 64 -19.21 5.79 -8.47
C LEU A 64 -20.59 5.87 -9.16
N ASN A 65 -20.64 6.40 -10.39
CA ASN A 65 -21.88 6.52 -11.18
C ASN A 65 -22.31 5.23 -11.91
N ARG A 66 -21.88 4.06 -11.41
CA ARG A 66 -22.17 2.75 -12.01
C ARG A 66 -23.06 1.91 -11.09
N ALA A 67 -23.84 1.01 -11.70
CA ALA A 67 -24.54 -0.05 -10.97
C ALA A 67 -23.57 -1.21 -10.74
N TYR A 68 -23.35 -1.56 -9.49
CA TYR A 68 -22.50 -2.68 -9.10
C TYR A 68 -23.35 -3.80 -8.53
N GLN A 69 -23.04 -5.03 -8.92
CA GLN A 69 -23.74 -6.23 -8.44
C GLN A 69 -23.32 -6.63 -7.02
N ARG A 70 -22.17 -6.11 -6.54
CA ARG A 70 -21.61 -6.35 -5.23
C ARG A 70 -21.19 -5.03 -4.61
N ARG A 71 -20.92 -5.04 -3.31
CA ARG A 71 -20.39 -3.88 -2.59
C ARG A 71 -19.05 -3.45 -3.21
N VAL A 72 -18.79 -2.15 -3.18
CA VAL A 72 -17.57 -1.54 -3.70
C VAL A 72 -16.88 -0.80 -2.56
N ASN A 73 -15.60 -1.07 -2.35
CA ASN A 73 -14.76 -0.43 -1.35
C ASN A 73 -13.72 0.44 -2.03
N ILE A 74 -13.45 1.61 -1.46
CA ILE A 74 -12.36 2.48 -1.89
C ILE A 74 -11.18 2.20 -0.97
N LEU A 75 -10.12 1.63 -1.53
CA LEU A 75 -8.88 1.34 -0.83
C LEU A 75 -7.81 2.36 -1.25
N ARG A 76 -7.29 3.14 -0.30
CA ARG A 76 -6.37 4.25 -0.59
C ARG A 76 -5.01 3.96 0.01
N ILE A 77 -3.99 3.82 -0.83
CA ILE A 77 -2.59 3.64 -0.42
C ILE A 77 -1.92 5.02 -0.39
N LEU A 78 -1.56 5.48 0.81
CA LEU A 78 -1.19 6.87 1.08
C LEU A 78 0.18 6.98 1.77
N ASP A 79 1.00 7.92 1.30
CA ASP A 79 2.32 8.25 1.90
C ASP A 79 2.17 9.06 3.20
N SER A 80 1.03 9.74 3.35
CA SER A 80 0.79 10.67 4.43
C SER A 80 -0.68 10.78 4.77
N LYS A 81 -0.94 11.28 5.98
CA LYS A 81 -2.30 11.53 6.49
C LYS A 81 -2.87 12.88 6.06
N LYS A 82 -2.08 13.69 5.36
CA LYS A 82 -2.44 15.06 4.99
C LYS A 82 -3.26 15.04 3.70
N ASP A 83 -4.44 14.43 3.79
CA ASP A 83 -5.33 14.33 2.64
C ASP A 83 -6.77 14.64 3.07
N SER A 84 -7.41 15.54 2.34
CA SER A 84 -8.76 16.06 2.61
C SER A 84 -9.87 15.26 1.91
N PHE A 85 -9.58 14.08 1.37
CA PHE A 85 -10.55 13.26 0.67
C PHE A 85 -11.71 12.88 1.60
N LYS A 86 -12.88 13.44 1.29
CA LYS A 86 -14.11 13.17 2.01
C LYS A 86 -15.22 13.00 0.99
N LEU A 87 -15.78 11.80 0.94
CA LEU A 87 -16.99 11.56 0.16
C LEU A 87 -18.18 12.28 0.82
N PRO A 88 -19.12 12.82 0.03
CA PRO A 88 -20.40 13.25 0.57
C PRO A 88 -21.10 12.07 1.28
N PRO A 89 -21.90 12.31 2.34
CA PRO A 89 -22.48 11.25 3.18
C PRO A 89 -23.17 10.12 2.40
N LEU A 90 -23.97 10.47 1.39
CA LEU A 90 -24.67 9.51 0.53
C LEU A 90 -23.73 8.52 -0.17
N TYR A 91 -22.54 8.98 -0.59
CA TYR A 91 -21.53 8.12 -1.20
C TYR A 91 -20.74 7.35 -0.13
N ALA A 92 -20.46 7.96 1.02
CA ALA A 92 -19.68 7.33 2.08
C ALA A 92 -20.36 6.08 2.66
N GLU A 93 -21.68 6.06 2.75
CA GLU A 93 -22.45 4.88 3.19
C GLU A 93 -22.37 3.73 2.18
N ARG A 94 -22.44 4.06 0.89
CA ARG A 94 -22.43 3.07 -0.20
C ARG A 94 -21.02 2.57 -0.55
N PHE A 95 -20.01 3.42 -0.39
CA PHE A 95 -18.62 3.18 -0.79
C PHE A 95 -17.69 3.42 0.41
N PRO A 96 -17.52 2.40 1.29
CA PRO A 96 -16.61 2.52 2.42
C PRO A 96 -15.19 2.88 1.96
N VAL A 97 -14.55 3.78 2.69
CA VAL A 97 -13.19 4.24 2.40
C VAL A 97 -12.25 3.69 3.45
N HIS A 98 -11.20 3.01 2.98
CA HIS A 98 -10.16 2.40 3.81
C HIS A 98 -8.82 3.03 3.43
N ASN A 99 -8.17 3.69 4.39
CA ASN A 99 -6.84 4.27 4.19
C ASN A 99 -5.77 3.28 4.68
N ILE A 100 -4.77 3.05 3.85
CA ILE A 100 -3.62 2.17 4.08
C ILE A 100 -2.37 3.04 3.99
N TYR A 101 -1.68 3.20 5.11
CA TYR A 101 -0.58 4.14 5.20
C TYR A 101 0.78 3.46 4.96
N THR A 102 1.61 4.11 4.15
CA THR A 102 3.02 3.74 3.90
C THR A 102 4.00 4.68 4.64
N HIS A 103 3.51 5.43 5.64
CA HIS A 103 4.30 6.43 6.37
C HIS A 103 5.32 5.81 7.36
N PRO A 104 6.62 6.17 7.34
CA PRO A 104 7.13 7.46 6.88
C PRO A 104 7.13 7.64 5.38
N GLU A 105 7.62 6.66 4.63
CA GLU A 105 7.58 6.60 3.16
C GLU A 105 7.71 5.12 2.73
N ILE A 106 7.19 4.74 1.55
CA ILE A 106 7.25 3.36 1.07
C ILE A 106 8.69 2.87 0.84
N GLU A 107 9.64 3.79 0.65
CA GLU A 107 11.07 3.49 0.55
C GLU A 107 11.65 2.86 1.82
N MET A 108 10.94 2.92 2.97
CA MET A 108 11.33 2.12 4.14
C MET A 108 11.40 0.62 3.84
N LEU A 109 10.60 0.12 2.89
CA LEU A 109 10.69 -1.28 2.46
C LEU A 109 12.05 -1.59 1.84
N LEU A 110 12.63 -0.66 1.07
CA LEU A 110 13.97 -0.81 0.50
C LEU A 110 15.05 -0.82 1.60
N ILE A 111 14.95 0.11 2.57
CA ILE A 111 15.89 0.17 3.70
C ILE A 111 15.87 -1.13 4.51
N ILE A 112 14.69 -1.67 4.76
CA ILE A 112 14.51 -2.93 5.47
C ILE A 112 15.06 -4.10 4.65
N ALA A 113 14.76 -4.14 3.35
CA ALA A 113 15.21 -5.20 2.46
C ALA A 113 16.74 -5.24 2.28
N GLU A 114 17.43 -4.10 2.41
CA GLU A 114 18.89 -4.00 2.45
C GLU A 114 19.49 -4.30 3.84
N GLY A 115 18.66 -4.69 4.83
CA GLY A 115 19.13 -4.94 6.20
C GLY A 115 19.63 -3.67 6.92
N GLN A 116 19.24 -2.49 6.46
CA GLN A 116 19.73 -1.20 6.97
C GLN A 116 18.78 -0.54 7.98
N SER A 117 17.68 -1.20 8.35
CA SER A 117 16.65 -0.60 9.20
C SER A 117 17.18 -0.14 10.56
N GLU A 118 17.95 -0.97 11.26
CA GLU A 118 18.49 -0.63 12.58
C GLU A 118 19.44 0.57 12.50
N LYS A 119 20.41 0.52 11.58
CA LYS A 119 21.35 1.63 11.36
C LYS A 119 20.61 2.91 11.00
N TYR A 120 19.65 2.84 10.09
CA TYR A 120 18.87 4.00 9.68
C TYR A 120 18.10 4.59 10.87
N LEU A 121 17.33 3.77 11.58
CA LEU A 121 16.48 4.23 12.69
C LEU A 121 17.29 4.83 13.85
N GLN A 122 18.46 4.27 14.16
CA GLN A 122 19.28 4.71 15.30
C GLN A 122 20.25 5.85 14.96
N LYS A 123 20.80 5.89 13.74
CA LYS A 123 21.94 6.79 13.42
C LYS A 123 21.64 7.81 12.33
N GLU A 124 20.79 7.47 11.36
CA GLU A 124 20.64 8.27 10.13
C GLU A 124 19.29 8.98 10.02
N LYS A 125 18.26 8.53 10.74
CA LYS A 125 16.89 9.08 10.68
C LYS A 125 16.79 10.57 11.03
N SER A 126 17.70 11.08 11.86
CA SER A 126 17.76 12.51 12.18
C SER A 126 18.35 13.37 11.06
N ARG A 127 19.09 12.74 10.13
CA ARG A 127 19.78 13.39 9.01
C ARG A 127 19.03 13.21 7.70
N TYR A 128 18.43 12.04 7.50
CA TYR A 128 17.80 11.66 6.26
C TYR A 128 16.34 11.26 6.45
N LYS A 129 15.50 11.68 5.50
CA LYS A 129 14.24 10.98 5.23
C LYS A 129 14.51 9.63 4.54
N PRO A 130 13.57 8.67 4.56
CA PRO A 130 13.79 7.37 3.94
C PRO A 130 14.22 7.46 2.46
N SER A 131 13.50 8.25 1.65
CA SER A 131 13.83 8.45 0.24
C SER A 131 15.20 9.10 0.02
N ALA A 132 15.61 10.06 0.85
CA ALA A 132 16.92 10.67 0.77
C ALA A 132 18.03 9.66 1.12
N TYR A 133 17.86 8.87 2.18
CA TYR A 133 18.80 7.81 2.54
C TYR A 133 18.93 6.77 1.42
N CYS A 134 17.80 6.35 0.83
CA CYS A 134 17.82 5.44 -0.31
C CYS A 134 18.54 6.05 -1.52
N ALA A 135 18.25 7.30 -1.88
CA ALA A 135 18.80 7.93 -3.08
C ALA A 135 20.30 8.29 -2.94
N GLU A 136 20.75 8.68 -1.75
CA GLU A 136 22.12 9.17 -1.53
C GLU A 136 23.06 8.07 -1.02
N VAL A 137 22.56 7.11 -0.26
CA VAL A 137 23.39 6.10 0.42
C VAL A 137 23.23 4.72 -0.18
N LEU A 138 22.01 4.22 -0.34
CA LEU A 138 21.77 2.82 -0.76
C LEU A 138 21.85 2.63 -2.27
N PHE A 139 21.27 3.56 -3.03
CA PHE A 139 21.08 3.43 -4.47
C PHE A 139 21.47 4.72 -5.22
N PRO A 140 22.72 5.21 -5.04
CA PRO A 140 23.16 6.44 -5.70
C PRO A 140 22.99 6.34 -7.22
N GLY A 141 22.33 7.36 -7.79
CA GLY A 141 22.07 7.47 -9.24
C GLY A 141 20.96 6.57 -9.78
N LYS A 142 20.17 5.90 -8.91
CA LYS A 142 19.03 5.07 -9.33
C LYS A 142 17.71 5.83 -9.21
N HIS A 143 16.77 5.54 -10.11
CA HIS A 143 15.41 6.07 -10.08
C HIS A 143 14.51 5.25 -9.12
N ILE A 144 14.82 5.27 -7.82
CA ILE A 144 14.22 4.37 -6.82
C ILE A 144 12.69 4.43 -6.70
N LYS A 145 12.06 5.52 -7.15
CA LYS A 145 10.59 5.73 -7.10
C LYS A 145 9.87 5.32 -8.38
N SER A 146 10.61 4.88 -9.40
CA SER A 146 10.03 4.44 -10.67
C SER A 146 9.40 3.05 -10.50
N CYS A 147 8.34 2.79 -11.27
CA CYS A 147 7.73 1.45 -11.28
C CYS A 147 8.75 0.39 -11.70
N GLU A 148 9.54 0.67 -12.74
CA GLU A 148 10.58 -0.23 -13.26
C GLU A 148 11.58 -0.63 -12.17
N PHE A 149 12.16 0.33 -11.46
CA PHE A 149 13.10 0.02 -10.38
C PHE A 149 12.46 -0.83 -9.28
N ILE A 150 11.24 -0.50 -8.85
CA ILE A 150 10.56 -1.21 -7.77
C ILE A 150 10.21 -2.64 -8.20
N GLN A 151 9.71 -2.81 -9.42
CA GLN A 151 9.39 -4.12 -10.00
C GLN A 151 10.64 -5.00 -10.11
N ASP A 152 11.75 -4.44 -10.61
CA ASP A 152 13.01 -5.17 -10.73
C ASP A 152 13.60 -5.52 -9.35
N TYR A 153 13.61 -4.56 -8.43
CA TYR A 153 14.22 -4.74 -7.11
C TYR A 153 13.49 -5.78 -6.25
N PHE A 154 12.16 -5.83 -6.37
CA PHE A 154 11.28 -6.78 -5.67
C PHE A 154 10.77 -7.92 -6.56
N ALA A 155 11.50 -8.24 -7.63
CA ALA A 155 11.15 -9.37 -8.51
C ALA A 155 11.07 -10.71 -7.74
N ASP A 156 11.90 -10.89 -6.71
CA ASP A 156 11.65 -11.93 -5.70
C ASP A 156 10.59 -11.43 -4.70
N ILE A 157 9.38 -11.94 -4.85
CA ILE A 157 8.24 -11.54 -4.03
C ILE A 157 8.45 -11.81 -2.53
N ASN A 158 9.24 -12.82 -2.15
CA ASN A 158 9.48 -13.12 -0.73
C ASN A 158 10.28 -12.01 -0.06
N LYS A 159 11.19 -11.36 -0.81
CA LYS A 159 11.91 -10.17 -0.34
C LYS A 159 10.95 -9.05 0.03
N LEU A 160 9.92 -8.82 -0.79
CA LEU A 160 8.88 -7.82 -0.53
C LEU A 160 8.01 -8.21 0.67
N HIS A 161 7.55 -9.46 0.74
CA HIS A 161 6.75 -9.94 1.87
C HIS A 161 7.49 -9.75 3.20
N ASN A 162 8.76 -10.14 3.25
CA ASN A 162 9.59 -9.99 4.44
C ASN A 162 9.77 -8.52 4.83
N ALA A 163 10.02 -7.65 3.85
CA ALA A 163 10.12 -6.21 4.10
C ALA A 163 8.82 -5.62 4.68
N ILE A 164 7.66 -6.02 4.16
CA ILE A 164 6.34 -5.56 4.65
C ILE A 164 6.08 -6.06 6.08
N ARG A 165 6.41 -7.32 6.40
CA ARG A 165 6.25 -7.88 7.75
C ARG A 165 7.11 -7.13 8.77
N LEU A 166 8.41 -7.01 8.49
CA LEU A 166 9.36 -6.30 9.35
C LEU A 166 8.99 -4.81 9.50
N TYR A 167 8.50 -4.19 8.44
CA TYR A 167 7.99 -2.81 8.50
C TYR A 167 6.82 -2.70 9.48
N HIS A 168 5.84 -3.60 9.41
CA HIS A 168 4.70 -3.60 10.32
C HIS A 168 5.15 -3.81 11.78
N GLU A 169 6.11 -4.70 12.04
CA GLU A 169 6.66 -4.92 13.38
C GLU A 169 7.38 -3.68 13.93
N GLN A 170 8.14 -2.95 13.10
CA GLN A 170 8.97 -1.83 13.53
C GLN A 170 8.24 -0.48 13.56
N ALA A 171 7.30 -0.27 12.64
CA ALA A 171 6.67 1.02 12.39
C ALA A 171 5.13 0.98 12.42
N GLY A 172 4.53 -0.19 12.61
CA GLY A 172 3.09 -0.36 12.76
C GLY A 172 2.53 0.51 13.89
N LYS A 173 1.39 1.13 13.63
CA LYS A 173 0.68 1.96 14.61
C LYS A 173 -0.69 1.36 14.87
N ARG A 174 -1.04 1.23 16.14
CA ARG A 174 -2.34 0.68 16.55
C ARG A 174 -3.48 1.52 15.95
N GLY A 175 -4.41 0.85 15.28
CA GLY A 175 -5.56 1.49 14.63
C GLY A 175 -5.24 2.16 13.28
N GLU A 176 -4.03 1.99 12.74
CA GLU A 176 -3.66 2.44 11.41
C GLU A 176 -3.31 1.25 10.51
N ALA A 177 -4.13 1.02 9.49
CA ALA A 177 -3.83 -0.01 8.51
C ALA A 177 -2.61 0.40 7.65
N ASN A 178 -1.80 -0.59 7.32
CA ASN A 178 -0.64 -0.51 6.44
C ASN A 178 -0.62 -1.75 5.52
N LEU A 179 0.34 -1.85 4.61
CA LEU A 179 0.39 -2.92 3.59
C LEU A 179 0.28 -4.34 4.17
N PHE A 180 0.80 -4.58 5.38
CA PHE A 180 0.72 -5.89 6.04
C PHE A 180 -0.72 -6.37 6.21
N HIS A 181 -1.65 -5.46 6.53
CA HIS A 181 -3.06 -5.80 6.74
C HIS A 181 -3.79 -6.20 5.45
N LEU A 182 -3.18 -5.94 4.29
CA LEU A 182 -3.72 -6.35 2.99
C LEU A 182 -3.16 -7.69 2.54
N LEU A 183 -2.12 -8.22 3.18
CA LEU A 183 -1.53 -9.49 2.77
C LEU A 183 -2.51 -10.65 3.02
N SER A 184 -2.54 -11.60 2.10
CA SER A 184 -3.35 -12.81 2.24
C SER A 184 -2.88 -13.63 3.45
N LYS A 185 -3.83 -14.23 4.17
CA LYS A 185 -3.52 -14.99 5.39
C LYS A 185 -2.60 -16.18 5.17
N SER A 186 -2.56 -16.77 3.97
CA SER A 186 -1.64 -17.85 3.64
C SER A 186 -0.17 -17.43 3.79
N LEU A 187 0.12 -16.14 3.66
CA LEU A 187 1.45 -15.58 3.83
C LEU A 187 1.75 -15.25 5.30
N ILE A 188 0.76 -14.88 6.11
CA ILE A 188 0.99 -14.44 7.50
C ILE A 188 1.46 -15.60 8.41
N TRP A 189 1.21 -16.85 8.03
CA TRP A 189 1.51 -18.05 8.85
C TRP A 189 2.56 -18.99 8.25
N THR A 190 3.19 -18.63 7.13
CA THR A 190 4.32 -19.37 6.57
C THR A 190 5.62 -18.74 7.07
N LEU A 191 6.02 -19.14 8.29
CA LEU A 191 7.39 -19.25 8.82
C LEU A 191 7.36 -20.22 10.01
#